data_AF-A0A519RVS2-F1
#
_entry.id   AF-A0A519RVS2-F1
#
_cell.length_a   1.000
_cell.length_b   1.000
_cell.length_c   1.000
_cell.angle_alpha   90.00
_cell.angle_beta   90.00
_cell.angle_gamma   90.00
#
_symmetry.space_group_name_H-M   'P 1'
#
loop_
_entity.id
_entity.type
_entity.pdbx_description
1 polymer ?
#
loop_
_entity_poly.entity_id
_entity_poly.type
_entity_poly.pdbx_seq_one_letter_code
_entity_poly.pdbx_strand_id
1 'polypeptide(L)'
;MPQKKGFVKATKGKVILALFLACFALFIAWNISKVVFQEMLITVNGVSAPSQRLNLVNAISRKISSLDQQQKKQAIKTPGNYNKLFKESLQLRKMLDSLANLYPQDSVQVSRLKIIKTLLVERDKQFLDYLRVRASLVNTQSFSSQVKDLNALVSKVSAGDSTVLATEERTSTTTFSPQVEKPRSFFSKLFGKKKEEQDKSFTIISERKIKRDTIALSPEEAIAKSVETSLRNIEKEQKQRNTSFINREATLANANGVLISQMLALLTKVENEVISQIDTSAVRAKEVVNSGITRITLVMVV
;
A
#
# COMPACT_ATOMS: atom_id res chain seq x y z
N MET A 1 16.76 -33.94 -106.23
CA MET A 1 16.40 -33.31 -104.94
C MET A 1 15.88 -34.37 -103.97
N PRO A 2 16.64 -34.73 -102.93
CA PRO A 2 16.01 -34.98 -101.63
C PRO A 2 16.93 -34.62 -100.44
N GLN A 3 16.69 -33.50 -99.75
CA GLN A 3 17.38 -33.14 -98.49
C GLN A 3 16.44 -32.72 -97.34
N LYS A 4 15.13 -33.03 -97.41
CA LYS A 4 14.18 -32.59 -96.37
C LYS A 4 14.05 -33.52 -95.15
N LYS A 5 14.50 -34.79 -95.22
CA LYS A 5 14.28 -35.78 -94.13
C LYS A 5 15.31 -35.69 -92.99
N GLY A 6 16.55 -35.25 -93.25
CA GLY A 6 17.60 -35.10 -92.24
C GLY A 6 17.40 -33.89 -91.31
N PHE A 7 16.95 -32.77 -91.87
CA PHE A 7 16.73 -31.53 -91.12
C PHE A 7 15.62 -31.65 -90.07
N VAL A 8 14.51 -32.33 -90.39
CA VAL A 8 13.37 -32.51 -89.47
C VAL A 8 13.69 -33.44 -88.29
N LYS A 9 14.58 -34.43 -88.47
CA LYS A 9 15.02 -35.32 -87.38
C LYS A 9 16.00 -34.61 -86.44
N ALA A 10 16.89 -33.79 -86.98
CA ALA A 10 17.84 -32.99 -86.20
C ALA A 10 17.14 -31.88 -85.38
N THR A 11 16.09 -31.25 -85.92
CA THR A 11 15.30 -30.26 -85.18
C THR A 11 14.44 -30.88 -84.09
N LYS A 12 13.84 -32.07 -84.34
CA LYS A 12 13.06 -32.79 -83.31
C LYS A 12 13.89 -33.13 -82.06
N GLY A 13 15.14 -33.56 -82.23
CA GLY A 13 16.05 -33.84 -81.10
C GLY A 13 16.39 -32.58 -80.28
N LYS A 14 16.66 -31.46 -80.95
CA LYS A 14 16.94 -30.17 -80.29
C LYS A 14 15.75 -29.64 -79.49
N VAL A 15 14.53 -29.78 -80.03
CA VAL A 15 13.30 -29.36 -79.35
C VAL A 15 13.04 -30.20 -78.10
N ILE A 16 13.25 -31.52 -78.17
CA ILE A 16 13.09 -32.42 -77.02
C ILE A 16 14.13 -32.12 -75.94
N LEU A 17 15.39 -31.84 -76.33
CA LEU A 17 16.44 -31.48 -75.39
C LEU A 17 16.16 -30.13 -74.70
N ALA A 18 15.68 -29.14 -75.45
CA ALA A 18 15.29 -27.84 -74.89
C ALA A 18 14.10 -27.95 -73.92
N LEU A 19 13.10 -28.79 -74.24
CA LEU A 19 11.98 -29.08 -73.34
C LEU A 19 12.45 -29.73 -72.04
N PHE A 20 13.37 -30.70 -72.13
CA PHE A 20 13.90 -31.38 -70.96
C PHE A 20 14.71 -30.43 -70.07
N LEU A 21 15.50 -29.54 -70.68
CA LEU A 21 16.27 -28.52 -69.97
C LEU A 21 15.36 -27.51 -69.27
N ALA A 22 14.27 -27.08 -69.92
CA ALA A 22 13.28 -26.19 -69.32
C ALA A 22 12.55 -26.86 -68.13
N CYS A 23 12.17 -28.14 -68.25
CA CYS A 23 11.62 -28.91 -67.14
C CYS A 23 12.61 -29.03 -65.98
N PHE A 24 13.90 -29.22 -66.27
CA PHE A 24 14.94 -29.31 -65.26
C PHE A 24 15.17 -27.97 -64.53
N ALA A 25 15.18 -26.86 -65.26
CA ALA A 25 15.27 -25.51 -64.68
C ALA A 25 14.07 -25.21 -63.76
N LEU A 26 12.84 -25.56 -64.18
CA LEU A 26 11.65 -25.45 -63.34
C LEU A 26 11.73 -26.31 -62.08
N PHE A 27 12.28 -27.52 -62.17
CA PHE A 27 12.47 -28.40 -61.02
C PHE A 27 13.49 -27.83 -60.02
N ILE A 28 14.60 -27.26 -60.49
CA ILE A 28 15.59 -26.59 -59.63
C ILE A 28 14.97 -25.35 -58.98
N ALA A 29 14.29 -24.51 -59.76
CA ALA A 29 13.60 -23.32 -59.24
C ALA A 29 12.58 -23.67 -58.16
N TRP A 30 11.82 -24.76 -58.34
CA TRP A 30 10.88 -25.25 -57.34
C TRP A 30 11.57 -25.71 -56.05
N ASN A 31 12.69 -26.44 -56.15
CA ASN A 31 13.45 -26.86 -54.97
C ASN A 31 14.02 -25.66 -54.20
N ILE A 32 14.57 -24.66 -54.89
CA ILE A 32 15.08 -23.42 -54.27
C ILE A 32 13.93 -22.67 -53.60
N SER A 33 12.79 -22.53 -54.27
CA SER A 33 11.59 -21.89 -53.70
C SER A 33 11.15 -22.57 -52.41
N LYS A 34 11.15 -23.91 -52.36
CA LYS A 34 10.78 -24.67 -51.16
C LYS A 34 11.71 -24.37 -49.98
N VAL A 35 13.02 -24.32 -50.20
CA VAL A 35 14.02 -24.05 -49.14
C VAL A 35 13.89 -22.61 -48.63
N VAL A 36 13.82 -21.64 -49.55
CA VAL A 36 13.66 -20.21 -49.20
C VAL A 36 12.36 -19.99 -48.45
N PHE A 37 11.26 -20.64 -48.86
CA PHE A 37 9.99 -20.54 -48.18
C PHE A 37 10.03 -21.14 -46.77
N GLN A 38 10.74 -22.25 -46.56
CA GLN A 38 10.95 -22.81 -45.22
C GLN A 38 11.78 -21.88 -44.32
N GLU A 39 12.87 -21.32 -44.83
CA GLU A 39 13.73 -20.39 -44.10
C GLU A 39 13.00 -19.07 -43.77
N MET A 40 12.19 -18.59 -44.72
CA MET A 40 11.28 -17.46 -44.52
C MET A 40 10.24 -17.80 -43.44
N LEU A 41 9.55 -18.94 -43.52
CA LEU A 41 8.53 -19.33 -42.53
C LEU A 41 9.11 -19.43 -41.11
N ILE A 42 10.32 -19.98 -40.97
CA ILE A 42 11.01 -20.05 -39.66
C ILE A 42 11.29 -18.63 -39.15
N THR A 43 11.76 -17.73 -40.01
CA THR A 43 12.10 -16.35 -39.62
C THR A 43 10.86 -15.50 -39.34
N VAL A 44 9.80 -15.64 -40.15
CA VAL A 44 8.53 -14.91 -40.05
C VAL A 44 7.70 -15.40 -38.87
N ASN A 45 7.66 -16.71 -38.59
CA ASN A 45 7.02 -17.23 -37.38
C ASN A 45 7.65 -16.67 -36.09
N GLY A 46 8.94 -16.30 -36.13
CA GLY A 46 9.61 -15.58 -35.06
C GLY A 46 9.23 -14.10 -34.93
N VAL A 47 8.65 -13.50 -35.98
CA VAL A 47 8.35 -12.05 -36.10
C VAL A 47 6.86 -11.74 -35.99
N SER A 48 5.97 -12.61 -36.51
CA SER A 48 4.57 -12.27 -36.79
C SER A 48 3.58 -12.56 -35.65
N ALA A 49 4.02 -13.13 -34.53
CA ALA A 49 3.21 -13.32 -33.34
C ALA A 49 3.86 -12.61 -32.14
N PRO A 50 3.09 -12.18 -31.11
CA PRO A 50 3.69 -11.80 -29.83
C PRO A 50 4.52 -12.98 -29.35
N SER A 51 5.85 -12.83 -29.38
CA SER A 51 6.74 -13.91 -29.00
C SER A 51 6.38 -14.31 -27.57
N GLN A 52 6.41 -15.62 -27.27
CA GLN A 52 6.13 -16.13 -25.92
C GLN A 52 6.94 -15.38 -24.84
N ARG A 53 8.12 -14.89 -25.23
CA ARG A 53 8.97 -13.96 -24.46
C ARG A 53 8.25 -12.66 -24.09
N LEU A 54 7.72 -11.91 -25.06
CA LEU A 54 7.00 -10.64 -24.82
C LEU A 54 5.76 -10.84 -23.96
N ASN A 55 5.00 -11.91 -24.19
CA ASN A 55 3.83 -12.21 -23.36
C ASN A 55 4.21 -12.46 -21.90
N LEU A 56 5.28 -13.22 -21.65
CA LEU A 56 5.77 -13.45 -20.30
C LEU A 56 6.32 -12.17 -19.66
N VAL A 57 7.06 -11.35 -20.41
CA VAL A 57 7.58 -10.05 -19.96
C VAL A 57 6.43 -9.14 -19.52
N ASN A 58 5.38 -9.00 -20.33
CA ASN A 58 4.21 -8.19 -20.00
C ASN A 58 3.48 -8.73 -18.76
N ALA A 59 3.29 -10.06 -18.67
CA ALA A 59 2.65 -10.67 -17.51
C ALA A 59 3.46 -10.45 -16.22
N ILE A 60 4.79 -10.56 -16.28
CA ILE A 60 5.71 -10.27 -15.18
C ILE A 60 5.62 -8.80 -14.79
N SER A 61 5.61 -7.88 -15.76
CA SER A 61 5.53 -6.43 -15.54
C SER A 61 4.27 -6.06 -14.77
N ARG A 62 3.10 -6.54 -15.24
CA ARG A 62 1.81 -6.32 -14.55
C ARG A 62 1.83 -6.87 -13.13
N LYS A 63 2.39 -8.06 -12.93
CA LYS A 63 2.46 -8.73 -11.63
C LYS A 63 3.41 -8.03 -10.67
N ILE A 64 4.54 -7.47 -11.14
CA ILE A 64 5.43 -6.63 -10.33
C ILE A 64 4.70 -5.36 -9.88
N SER A 65 4.02 -4.69 -10.81
CA SER A 65 3.29 -3.45 -10.52
C SER A 65 2.15 -3.63 -9.52
N SER A 66 1.45 -4.77 -9.55
CA SER A 66 0.34 -5.04 -8.63
C SER A 66 0.79 -5.60 -7.27
N LEU A 67 2.01 -6.12 -7.16
CA LEU A 67 2.47 -6.91 -6.00
C LEU A 67 2.43 -6.11 -4.69
N ASP A 68 2.90 -4.86 -4.70
CA ASP A 68 2.91 -4.00 -3.51
C ASP A 68 1.50 -3.70 -3.00
N GLN A 69 0.62 -3.30 -3.91
CA GLN A 69 -0.76 -2.97 -3.55
C GLN A 69 -1.52 -4.19 -3.03
N GLN A 70 -1.33 -5.36 -3.67
CA GLN A 70 -1.95 -6.62 -3.26
C GLN A 70 -1.48 -7.05 -1.87
N GLN A 71 -0.17 -7.02 -1.61
CA GLN A 71 0.41 -7.43 -0.34
C GLN A 71 0.05 -6.46 0.79
N LYS A 72 0.08 -5.14 0.57
CA LYS A 72 -0.38 -4.15 1.56
C LYS A 72 -1.86 -4.35 1.89
N LYS A 73 -2.72 -4.53 0.89
CA LYS A 73 -4.16 -4.79 1.08
C LYS A 73 -4.40 -6.07 1.88
N GLN A 74 -3.68 -7.14 1.58
CA GLN A 74 -3.80 -8.40 2.32
C GLN A 74 -3.25 -8.29 3.75
N ALA A 75 -2.15 -7.55 3.97
CA ALA A 75 -1.62 -7.28 5.30
C ALA A 75 -2.60 -6.48 6.19
N ILE A 76 -3.43 -5.62 5.59
CA ILE A 76 -4.53 -4.93 6.30
C ILE A 76 -5.66 -5.89 6.63
N LYS A 77 -6.06 -6.75 5.69
CA LYS A 77 -7.23 -7.62 5.84
C LYS A 77 -7.00 -8.84 6.74
N THR A 78 -5.79 -9.36 6.81
CA THR A 78 -5.50 -10.62 7.52
C THR A 78 -4.18 -10.50 8.28
N PRO A 79 -4.15 -9.77 9.41
CA PRO A 79 -2.97 -9.69 10.27
C PRO A 79 -2.62 -11.10 10.79
N GLY A 80 -1.32 -11.45 10.78
CA GLY A 80 -0.80 -12.71 11.33
C GLY A 80 -0.67 -13.90 10.36
N ASN A 81 -1.38 -13.92 9.21
CA ASN A 81 -1.23 -15.00 8.21
C ASN A 81 -0.41 -14.53 6.99
N TYR A 82 0.89 -14.37 7.19
CA TYR A 82 1.80 -13.79 6.20
C TYR A 82 2.27 -14.78 5.11
N ASN A 83 2.05 -16.09 5.29
CA ASN A 83 2.46 -17.12 4.33
C ASN A 83 1.81 -16.95 2.95
N LYS A 84 0.57 -16.44 2.91
CA LYS A 84 -0.14 -16.17 1.64
C LYS A 84 0.44 -14.95 0.89
N LEU A 85 1.06 -14.00 1.60
CA LEU A 85 1.62 -12.78 1.01
C LEU A 85 2.82 -13.08 0.10
N PHE A 86 3.66 -14.04 0.49
CA PHE A 86 4.87 -14.39 -0.27
C PHE A 86 4.61 -15.35 -1.43
N LYS A 87 3.42 -15.95 -1.52
CA LYS A 87 3.05 -16.85 -2.63
C LYS A 87 3.11 -16.14 -3.98
N GLU A 88 2.71 -14.87 -4.02
CA GLU A 88 2.74 -14.06 -5.24
C GLU A 88 4.17 -13.77 -5.70
N SER A 89 5.08 -13.45 -4.77
CA SER A 89 6.51 -13.30 -5.05
C SER A 89 7.12 -14.60 -5.56
N LEU A 90 6.79 -15.75 -4.95
CA LEU A 90 7.26 -17.06 -5.39
C LEU A 90 6.80 -17.39 -6.82
N GLN A 91 5.55 -17.13 -7.14
CA GLN A 91 5.04 -17.29 -8.51
C GLN A 91 5.78 -16.39 -9.50
N LEU A 92 6.07 -15.14 -9.11
CA LEU A 92 6.80 -14.21 -9.95
C LEU A 92 8.23 -14.71 -10.23
N ARG A 93 8.91 -15.27 -9.23
CA ARG A 93 10.22 -15.93 -9.41
C ARG A 93 10.15 -17.09 -10.40
N LYS A 94 9.11 -17.93 -10.31
CA LYS A 94 8.89 -19.02 -11.28
C LYS A 94 8.67 -18.50 -12.70
N MET A 95 7.92 -17.40 -12.86
CA MET A 95 7.73 -16.78 -14.18
C MET A 95 9.05 -16.21 -14.72
N LEU A 96 9.88 -15.60 -13.87
CA LEU A 96 11.23 -15.15 -14.26
C LEU A 96 12.13 -16.32 -14.68
N ASP A 97 12.06 -17.45 -13.97
CA ASP A 97 12.80 -18.67 -14.33
C ASP A 97 12.31 -19.25 -15.67
N SER A 98 10.99 -19.31 -15.89
CA SER A 98 10.41 -19.69 -17.19
C SER A 98 10.85 -18.74 -18.31
N LEU A 99 10.93 -17.43 -18.03
CA LEU A 99 11.41 -16.46 -19.01
C LEU A 99 12.90 -16.67 -19.31
N ALA A 100 13.72 -16.94 -18.30
CA ALA A 100 15.14 -17.22 -18.48
C ALA A 100 15.39 -18.46 -19.34
N ASN A 101 14.55 -19.49 -19.23
CA ASN A 101 14.62 -20.69 -20.07
C ASN A 101 14.35 -20.40 -21.56
N LEU A 102 13.71 -19.27 -21.90
CA LEU A 102 13.51 -18.85 -23.28
C LEU A 102 14.75 -18.15 -23.88
N TYR A 103 15.81 -17.95 -23.08
CA TYR A 103 17.07 -17.29 -23.44
C TYR A 103 18.30 -18.18 -23.19
N PRO A 104 18.36 -19.43 -23.71
CA PRO A 104 19.45 -20.36 -23.37
C PRO A 104 20.85 -19.90 -23.82
N GLN A 105 20.93 -19.03 -24.84
CA GLN A 105 22.18 -18.55 -25.43
C GLN A 105 22.45 -17.06 -25.15
N ASP A 106 21.55 -16.37 -24.45
CA ASP A 106 21.64 -14.93 -24.20
C ASP A 106 21.98 -14.68 -22.72
N SER A 107 23.28 -14.70 -22.43
CA SER A 107 23.81 -14.55 -21.07
C SER A 107 23.49 -13.19 -20.46
N VAL A 108 23.33 -12.16 -21.28
CA VAL A 108 22.98 -10.79 -20.85
C VAL A 108 21.53 -10.76 -20.34
N GLN A 109 20.59 -11.31 -21.11
CA GLN A 109 19.19 -11.38 -20.70
C GLN A 109 19.00 -12.25 -19.45
N VAL A 110 19.66 -13.41 -19.40
CA VAL A 110 19.62 -14.28 -18.21
C VAL A 110 20.18 -13.55 -16.98
N SER A 111 21.26 -12.79 -17.12
CA SER A 111 21.83 -11.98 -16.04
C SER A 111 20.86 -10.90 -15.54
N ARG A 112 20.21 -10.16 -16.47
CA ARG A 112 19.18 -9.17 -16.12
C ARG A 112 18.03 -9.79 -15.33
N LEU A 113 17.52 -10.95 -15.78
CA LEU A 113 16.45 -11.68 -15.08
C LEU A 113 16.87 -12.17 -13.70
N LYS A 114 18.14 -12.59 -13.54
CA LYS A 114 18.71 -12.95 -12.25
C LYS A 114 18.79 -11.74 -11.30
N ILE A 115 19.17 -10.56 -11.80
CA ILE A 115 19.16 -9.32 -11.00
C ILE A 115 17.74 -8.99 -10.54
N ILE A 116 16.74 -9.08 -11.43
CA ILE A 116 15.33 -8.87 -11.05
C ILE A 116 14.92 -9.85 -9.94
N LYS A 117 15.33 -11.12 -10.03
CA LYS A 117 15.06 -12.13 -8.99
C LYS A 117 15.70 -11.75 -7.64
N THR A 118 16.93 -11.23 -7.65
CA THR A 118 17.61 -10.74 -6.44
C THR A 118 16.89 -9.52 -5.86
N LEU A 119 16.49 -8.55 -6.69
CA LEU A 119 15.72 -7.38 -6.25
C LEU A 119 14.39 -7.80 -5.61
N LEU A 120 13.73 -8.81 -6.16
CA LEU A 120 12.49 -9.36 -5.61
C LEU A 120 12.69 -9.99 -4.23
N VAL A 121 13.85 -10.63 -3.98
CA VAL A 121 14.23 -11.15 -2.65
C VAL A 121 14.45 -10.03 -1.66
N GLU A 122 15.21 -9.00 -2.04
CA GLU A 122 15.45 -7.84 -1.16
C GLU A 122 14.13 -7.13 -0.83
N ARG A 123 13.24 -7.00 -1.81
CA ARG A 123 11.90 -6.46 -1.65
C ARG A 123 11.05 -7.27 -0.67
N ASP A 124 11.10 -8.60 -0.74
CA ASP A 124 10.41 -9.48 0.23
C ASP A 124 10.92 -9.27 1.67
N LYS A 125 12.23 -9.03 1.83
CA LYS A 125 12.84 -8.70 3.12
C LYS A 125 12.37 -7.34 3.65
N GLN A 126 12.37 -6.30 2.81
CA GLN A 126 11.85 -4.98 3.18
C GLN A 126 10.36 -5.06 3.58
N PHE A 127 9.58 -5.87 2.87
CA PHE A 127 8.19 -6.09 3.21
C PHE A 127 8.01 -6.83 4.55
N LEU A 128 8.89 -7.78 4.88
CA LEU A 128 8.88 -8.41 6.20
C LEU A 128 9.19 -7.40 7.33
N ASP A 129 10.15 -6.51 7.11
CA ASP A 129 10.48 -5.45 8.08
C ASP A 129 9.31 -4.47 8.27
N TYR A 130 8.61 -4.14 7.18
CA TYR A 130 7.34 -3.40 7.25
C TYR A 130 6.30 -4.12 8.12
N LEU A 131 6.11 -5.44 7.92
CA LEU A 131 5.17 -6.23 8.72
C LEU A 131 5.57 -6.28 10.20
N ARG A 132 6.87 -6.35 10.52
CA ARG A 132 7.37 -6.32 11.91
C ARG A 132 7.06 -4.99 12.59
N VAL A 133 7.36 -3.87 11.93
CA VAL A 133 7.04 -2.53 12.44
C VAL A 133 5.54 -2.42 12.70
N ARG A 134 4.72 -2.90 11.77
CA ARG A 134 3.27 -2.89 11.92
C ARG A 134 2.77 -3.81 13.06
N ALA A 135 3.34 -5.00 13.22
CA ALA A 135 2.99 -5.91 14.31
C ALA A 135 3.37 -5.33 15.69
N SER A 136 4.50 -4.63 15.78
CA SER A 136 4.95 -3.96 17.02
C SER A 136 4.00 -2.87 17.50
N LEU A 137 3.25 -2.23 16.60
CA LEU A 137 2.21 -1.26 16.95
C LEU A 137 0.94 -1.89 17.50
N VAL A 138 0.52 -3.01 16.92
CA VAL A 138 -0.70 -3.71 17.36
C VAL A 138 -0.48 -4.34 18.75
N ASN A 139 0.77 -4.61 19.12
CA ASN A 139 1.13 -5.11 20.44
C ASN A 139 1.17 -3.98 21.50
N THR A 140 -0.01 -3.61 21.99
CA THR A 140 -0.26 -2.52 22.96
C THR A 140 0.10 -2.85 24.42
N GLN A 141 0.94 -3.86 24.66
CA GLN A 141 1.26 -4.36 26.01
C GLN A 141 1.70 -3.23 26.98
N SER A 142 2.51 -2.27 26.50
CA SER A 142 2.98 -1.13 27.31
C SER A 142 1.92 -0.05 27.55
N PHE A 143 0.97 0.11 26.63
CA PHE A 143 -0.16 1.03 26.81
C PHE A 143 -1.18 0.43 27.78
N SER A 144 -1.45 -0.88 27.68
CA SER A 144 -2.32 -1.59 28.61
C SER A 144 -1.81 -1.51 30.05
N SER A 145 -0.49 -1.62 30.28
CA SER A 145 0.09 -1.44 31.62
C SER A 145 -0.07 -0.01 32.13
N GLN A 146 0.19 0.99 31.29
CA GLN A 146 0.05 2.41 31.67
C GLN A 146 -1.41 2.80 31.98
N VAL A 147 -2.38 2.26 31.24
CA VAL A 147 -3.82 2.44 31.51
C VAL A 147 -4.23 1.69 32.77
N LYS A 148 -3.67 0.51 33.04
CA LYS A 148 -3.92 -0.26 34.26
C LYS A 148 -3.39 0.49 35.50
N ASP A 149 -2.21 1.08 35.41
CA ASP A 149 -1.62 1.89 36.48
C ASP A 149 -2.44 3.17 36.72
N LEU A 150 -2.94 3.80 35.65
CA LEU A 150 -3.87 4.93 35.74
C LEU A 150 -5.20 4.52 36.41
N ASN A 151 -5.77 3.38 36.02
CA ASN A 151 -7.00 2.86 36.62
C ASN A 151 -6.81 2.47 38.09
N ALA A 152 -5.62 1.98 38.47
CA ALA A 152 -5.24 1.71 39.86
C ALA A 152 -5.14 2.99 40.71
N LEU A 153 -4.67 4.11 40.12
CA LEU A 153 -4.65 5.41 40.79
C LEU A 153 -6.06 5.98 40.99
N VAL A 154 -6.94 5.85 39.99
CA VAL A 154 -8.33 6.35 40.06
C VAL A 154 -9.19 5.50 41.01
N SER A 155 -9.06 4.16 40.97
CA SER A 155 -9.81 3.26 41.85
C SER A 155 -9.45 3.38 43.33
N LYS A 156 -8.22 3.76 43.67
CA LYS A 156 -7.82 4.09 45.05
C LYS A 156 -8.53 5.32 45.63
N VAL A 157 -9.04 6.22 44.78
CA VAL A 157 -9.83 7.40 45.20
C VAL A 157 -11.29 7.02 45.40
N SER A 158 -11.89 6.27 44.48
CA SER A 158 -13.30 5.82 44.61
C SER A 158 -13.55 4.89 45.81
N ALA A 159 -12.52 4.21 46.32
CA ALA A 159 -12.62 3.41 47.54
C ALA A 159 -12.60 4.26 48.83
N GLY A 160 -12.27 5.54 48.74
CA GLY A 160 -11.99 6.41 49.89
C GLY A 160 -13.18 7.20 50.45
N ASP A 161 -14.26 7.43 49.70
CA ASP A 161 -15.29 8.38 50.16
C ASP A 161 -16.72 7.96 49.75
N SER A 162 -17.39 7.25 50.65
CA SER A 162 -18.86 7.33 50.78
C SER A 162 -19.17 8.55 51.64
N THR A 163 -19.05 9.76 51.07
CA THR A 163 -19.35 11.00 51.80
C THR A 163 -20.54 11.68 51.16
N VAL A 164 -21.63 11.60 51.91
CA VAL A 164 -22.98 12.07 51.64
C VAL A 164 -22.97 13.51 51.14
N LEU A 165 -23.58 13.75 49.97
CA LEU A 165 -24.01 15.07 49.52
C LEU A 165 -25.03 15.63 50.52
N ALA A 166 -24.57 16.44 51.47
CA ALA A 166 -25.43 17.27 52.30
C ALA A 166 -25.59 18.65 51.63
N THR A 167 -26.62 18.80 50.81
CA THR A 167 -27.07 20.12 50.35
C THR A 167 -27.81 20.80 51.50
N GLU A 168 -27.21 21.82 52.11
CA GLU A 168 -27.83 22.61 53.19
C GLU A 168 -28.65 23.75 52.56
N GLU A 169 -29.98 23.61 52.48
CA GLU A 169 -30.89 24.70 52.09
C GLU A 169 -31.00 25.75 53.21
N ARG A 170 -30.75 27.02 52.88
CA ARG A 170 -30.96 28.16 53.79
C ARG A 170 -32.39 28.67 53.68
N THR A 171 -33.21 28.39 54.68
CA THR A 171 -34.53 29.02 54.83
C THR A 171 -34.45 30.11 55.90
N SER A 172 -34.56 31.38 55.50
CA SER A 172 -34.71 32.52 56.41
C SER A 172 -36.19 32.74 56.71
N THR A 173 -36.63 32.45 57.94
CA THR A 173 -38.00 32.75 58.39
C THR A 173 -37.97 33.91 59.40
N THR A 174 -38.51 35.07 59.01
CA THR A 174 -38.76 36.20 59.91
C THR A 174 -40.18 36.06 60.48
N THR A 175 -40.30 35.65 61.75
CA THR A 175 -41.59 35.62 62.45
C THR A 175 -41.80 36.93 63.21
N PHE A 176 -42.80 37.71 62.79
CA PHE A 176 -43.32 38.84 63.56
C PHE A 176 -44.35 38.34 64.56
N SER A 177 -44.13 38.58 65.86
CA SER A 177 -45.13 38.29 66.89
C SER A 177 -45.96 39.55 67.18
N PRO A 178 -47.30 39.51 67.05
CA PRO A 178 -48.16 40.65 67.36
C PRO A 178 -48.29 40.84 68.88
N GLN A 179 -48.13 42.08 69.34
CA GLN A 179 -48.47 42.50 70.70
C GLN A 179 -49.99 42.56 70.85
N VAL A 180 -50.49 41.94 71.92
CA VAL A 180 -51.91 41.89 72.29
C VAL A 180 -52.32 43.24 72.88
N GLU A 181 -53.08 44.05 72.15
CA GLU A 181 -53.70 45.27 72.67
C GLU A 181 -55.04 44.97 73.36
N LYS A 182 -55.13 45.30 74.66
CA LYS A 182 -56.39 45.51 75.40
C LYS A 182 -56.83 46.98 75.22
N PRO A 183 -58.14 47.27 75.11
CA PRO A 183 -58.63 48.55 74.62
C PRO A 183 -58.77 49.61 75.75
N ARG A 184 -58.40 50.87 75.48
CA ARG A 184 -58.81 52.13 76.17
C ARG A 184 -58.07 53.30 75.52
N SER A 185 -58.56 54.53 75.41
CA SER A 185 -59.87 55.19 75.38
C SER A 185 -59.54 56.63 74.95
N PHE A 186 -60.35 57.22 74.07
CA PHE A 186 -60.05 58.40 73.26
C PHE A 186 -60.05 59.78 73.98
N PHE A 187 -59.76 59.85 75.28
CA PHE A 187 -59.90 61.08 76.09
C PHE A 187 -58.66 61.52 76.89
N SER A 188 -57.44 61.12 76.52
CA SER A 188 -56.19 61.68 77.09
C SER A 188 -55.41 62.61 76.15
N LYS A 189 -56.03 63.07 75.05
CA LYS A 189 -55.57 64.30 74.40
C LYS A 189 -55.70 65.46 75.41
N LEU A 190 -54.68 66.32 75.43
CA LEU A 190 -54.70 67.75 75.80
C LEU A 190 -54.11 68.24 77.13
N PHE A 191 -53.60 67.42 78.07
CA PHE A 191 -52.86 67.99 79.22
C PHE A 191 -51.78 67.04 79.78
N GLY A 192 -50.51 67.48 79.79
CA GLY A 192 -49.49 66.92 80.68
C GLY A 192 -48.04 66.94 80.17
N LYS A 193 -47.16 67.58 80.94
CA LYS A 193 -45.72 67.79 80.71
C LYS A 193 -44.84 66.53 80.94
N LYS A 194 -43.61 66.59 80.39
CA LYS A 194 -42.39 65.76 80.60
C LYS A 194 -42.40 64.72 81.73
N LYS A 195 -41.91 63.51 81.42
CA LYS A 195 -40.89 62.78 82.20
C LYS A 195 -40.16 61.72 81.34
N GLU A 196 -38.86 61.61 81.59
CA GLU A 196 -37.96 60.54 81.15
C GLU A 196 -38.35 59.21 81.80
N GLU A 197 -38.17 58.09 81.09
CA GLU A 197 -37.32 56.99 81.60
C GLU A 197 -37.07 55.92 80.53
N GLN A 198 -35.94 55.25 80.74
CA GLN A 198 -35.24 54.29 79.92
C GLN A 198 -36.10 53.10 79.49
N ASP A 199 -35.84 52.53 78.30
CA ASP A 199 -35.80 51.08 78.25
C ASP A 199 -34.88 50.49 77.19
N LYS A 200 -34.21 49.43 77.63
CA LYS A 200 -33.07 48.77 77.00
C LYS A 200 -33.55 47.95 75.81
N SER A 201 -33.12 48.31 74.61
CA SER A 201 -33.20 47.41 73.46
C SER A 201 -31.91 46.60 73.37
N PHE A 202 -32.01 45.30 73.61
CA PHE A 202 -30.95 44.36 73.27
C PHE A 202 -31.34 43.67 71.96
N THR A 203 -30.51 43.86 70.93
CA THR A 203 -30.59 43.09 69.69
C THR A 203 -29.84 41.77 69.90
N ILE A 204 -30.56 40.65 69.95
CA ILE A 204 -29.92 39.33 69.91
C ILE A 204 -29.64 38.99 68.44
N ILE A 205 -28.43 39.32 67.98
CA ILE A 205 -27.88 38.77 66.73
C ILE A 205 -27.21 37.46 67.11
N SER A 206 -27.82 36.33 66.76
CA SER A 206 -27.17 35.04 66.88
C SER A 206 -26.15 34.90 65.74
N GLU A 207 -24.92 35.38 65.96
CA GLU A 207 -23.79 34.95 65.13
C GLU A 207 -23.35 33.55 65.56
N ARG A 208 -23.70 32.54 64.74
CA ARG A 208 -23.15 31.20 64.88
C ARG A 208 -21.76 31.20 64.24
N LYS A 209 -20.70 31.16 65.06
CA LYS A 209 -19.33 30.87 64.59
C LYS A 209 -19.28 29.45 64.06
N ILE A 210 -19.24 29.30 62.74
CA ILE A 210 -18.93 28.03 62.09
C ILE A 210 -17.40 27.91 62.08
N LYS A 211 -16.84 27.00 62.88
CA LYS A 211 -15.48 26.50 62.63
C LYS A 211 -15.52 25.79 61.27
N ARG A 212 -14.91 26.41 60.26
CA ARG A 212 -14.55 25.71 59.03
C ARG A 212 -13.43 24.74 59.41
N ASP A 213 -13.79 23.47 59.61
CA ASP A 213 -12.82 22.41 59.45
C ASP A 213 -12.53 22.32 57.95
N THR A 214 -11.38 22.86 57.55
CA THR A 214 -10.83 22.68 56.21
C THR A 214 -10.35 21.24 56.09
N ILE A 215 -11.28 20.32 55.83
CA ILE A 215 -10.91 18.95 55.44
C ILE A 215 -10.31 19.03 54.03
N ALA A 216 -9.19 18.34 53.88
CA ALA A 216 -8.19 18.58 52.86
C ALA A 216 -8.69 18.29 51.43
N LEU A 217 -8.78 19.34 50.60
CA LEU A 217 -8.81 19.24 49.13
C LEU A 217 -7.44 18.85 48.52
N SER A 218 -6.40 18.77 49.36
CA SER A 218 -5.02 18.48 48.96
C SER A 218 -4.78 17.08 48.34
N PRO A 219 -5.40 15.98 48.81
CA PRO A 219 -5.17 14.66 48.23
C PRO A 219 -5.80 14.52 46.84
N GLU A 220 -6.99 15.07 46.63
CA GLU A 220 -7.69 15.03 45.33
C GLU A 220 -7.00 15.89 44.28
N GLU A 221 -6.53 17.11 44.63
CA GLU A 221 -5.74 17.93 43.70
C GLU A 221 -4.40 17.27 43.33
N ALA A 222 -3.73 16.62 44.29
CA ALA A 222 -2.50 15.90 44.04
C ALA A 222 -2.73 14.71 43.09
N ILE A 223 -3.85 13.99 43.25
CA ILE A 223 -4.20 12.85 42.40
C ILE A 223 -4.66 13.33 41.02
N ALA A 224 -5.48 14.37 40.92
CA ALA A 224 -5.88 14.99 39.65
C ALA A 224 -4.65 15.43 38.85
N LYS A 225 -3.67 16.07 39.51
CA LYS A 225 -2.39 16.45 38.89
C LYS A 225 -1.55 15.25 38.47
N SER A 226 -1.57 14.16 39.23
CA SER A 226 -0.86 12.91 38.89
C SER A 226 -1.49 12.19 37.69
N VAL A 227 -2.83 12.18 37.61
CA VAL A 227 -3.62 11.65 36.49
C VAL A 227 -3.36 12.49 35.24
N GLU A 228 -3.41 13.82 35.35
CA GLU A 228 -3.09 14.72 34.25
C GLU A 228 -1.66 14.51 33.74
N THR A 229 -0.69 14.37 34.64
CA THR A 229 0.72 14.12 34.29
C THR A 229 0.88 12.77 33.59
N SER A 230 0.19 11.73 34.09
CA SER A 230 0.20 10.39 33.49
C SER A 230 -0.44 10.39 32.10
N LEU A 231 -1.58 11.07 31.94
CA LEU A 231 -2.25 11.24 30.64
C LEU A 231 -1.38 12.01 29.65
N ARG A 232 -0.74 13.11 30.07
CA ARG A 232 0.19 13.87 29.22
C ARG A 232 1.41 13.04 28.82
N ASN A 233 1.94 12.21 29.72
CA ASN A 233 3.05 11.30 29.41
C ASN A 233 2.63 10.21 28.42
N ILE A 234 1.45 9.61 28.61
CA ILE A 234 0.87 8.64 27.67
C ILE A 234 0.65 9.30 26.31
N GLU A 235 0.08 10.50 26.26
CA GLU A 235 -0.15 11.24 25.01
C GLU A 235 1.18 11.53 24.30
N LYS A 236 2.20 12.01 25.04
CA LYS A 236 3.53 12.27 24.49
C LYS A 236 4.18 11.01 23.94
N GLU A 237 4.11 9.91 24.67
CA GLU A 237 4.65 8.63 24.24
C GLU A 237 3.92 8.09 23.01
N GLN A 238 2.58 8.16 22.98
CA GLN A 238 1.78 7.79 21.82
C GLN A 238 2.12 8.67 20.61
N LYS A 239 2.28 9.98 20.79
CA LYS A 239 2.67 10.91 19.72
C LYS A 239 4.07 10.63 19.18
N GLN A 240 5.03 10.32 20.06
CA GLN A 240 6.39 9.94 19.66
C GLN A 240 6.39 8.61 18.89
N ARG A 241 5.69 7.59 19.41
CA ARG A 241 5.54 6.29 18.74
C ARG A 241 4.88 6.46 17.37
N ASN A 242 3.79 7.22 17.29
CA ASN A 242 3.10 7.50 16.04
C ASN A 242 4.00 8.20 15.02
N THR A 243 4.72 9.26 15.41
CA THR A 243 5.64 9.97 14.51
C THR A 243 6.77 9.06 14.04
N SER A 244 7.38 8.29 14.94
CA SER A 244 8.45 7.33 14.60
C SER A 244 7.97 6.25 13.63
N PHE A 245 6.72 5.81 13.78
CA PHE A 245 6.09 4.85 12.89
C PHE A 245 5.83 5.43 11.51
N ILE A 246 5.18 6.61 11.42
CA ILE A 246 4.90 7.25 10.13
C ILE A 246 6.20 7.46 9.36
N ASN A 247 7.27 7.88 10.03
CA ASN A 247 8.58 8.02 9.42
C ASN A 247 9.15 6.68 8.94
N ARG A 248 9.03 5.62 9.74
CA ARG A 248 9.55 4.28 9.38
C ARG A 248 8.75 3.64 8.26
N GLU A 249 7.43 3.75 8.29
CA GLU A 249 6.53 3.28 7.23
C GLU A 249 6.79 4.05 5.92
N ALA A 250 6.94 5.37 5.97
CA ALA A 250 7.29 6.17 4.80
C ALA A 250 8.64 5.75 4.19
N THR A 251 9.65 5.53 5.04
CA THR A 251 10.98 5.07 4.60
C THR A 251 10.91 3.71 3.92
N LEU A 252 10.19 2.76 4.52
CA LEU A 252 10.04 1.40 3.97
C LEU A 252 9.19 1.39 2.70
N ALA A 253 8.15 2.22 2.62
CA ALA A 253 7.33 2.38 1.42
C ALA A 253 8.14 2.97 0.26
N ASN A 254 8.97 3.99 0.52
CA ASN A 254 9.85 4.59 -0.47
C ASN A 254 10.92 3.59 -0.97
N ALA A 255 11.57 2.87 -0.05
CA ALA A 255 12.54 1.84 -0.41
C ALA A 255 11.91 0.75 -1.30
N ASN A 256 10.67 0.34 -0.99
CA ASN A 256 9.95 -0.63 -1.81
C ASN A 256 9.64 -0.09 -3.22
N GLY A 257 9.23 1.18 -3.33
CA GLY A 257 9.00 1.85 -4.61
C GLY A 257 10.24 1.88 -5.51
N VAL A 258 11.42 2.12 -4.93
CA VAL A 258 12.71 2.11 -5.65
C VAL A 258 13.04 0.71 -6.18
N LEU A 259 12.82 -0.34 -5.39
CA LEU A 259 13.06 -1.71 -5.85
C LEU A 259 12.13 -2.10 -7.00
N ILE A 260 10.86 -1.68 -6.92
CA ILE A 260 9.86 -1.90 -7.99
C ILE A 260 10.28 -1.18 -9.28
N SER A 261 10.66 0.09 -9.19
CA SER A 261 11.08 0.84 -10.38
C SER A 261 12.34 0.25 -11.01
N GLN A 262 13.31 -0.21 -10.22
CA GLN A 262 14.49 -0.91 -10.74
C GLN A 262 14.14 -2.23 -11.44
N MET A 263 13.25 -3.03 -10.84
CA MET A 263 12.79 -4.27 -11.47
C MET A 263 12.07 -4.00 -12.80
N LEU A 264 11.17 -3.00 -12.84
CA LEU A 264 10.46 -2.61 -14.06
C LEU A 264 11.43 -2.07 -15.12
N ALA A 265 12.39 -1.22 -14.74
CA ALA A 265 13.38 -0.69 -15.67
C ALA A 265 14.25 -1.79 -16.30
N LEU A 266 14.68 -2.79 -15.51
CA LEU A 266 15.39 -3.95 -16.05
C LEU A 266 14.50 -4.79 -16.97
N LEU A 267 13.22 -4.94 -16.63
CA LEU A 267 12.28 -5.69 -17.44
C LEU A 267 11.97 -4.99 -18.78
N THR A 268 11.87 -3.66 -18.79
CA THR A 268 11.78 -2.86 -20.03
C THR A 268 13.03 -3.00 -20.88
N LYS A 269 14.23 -3.12 -20.28
CA LYS A 269 15.45 -3.45 -21.06
C LYS A 269 15.36 -4.84 -21.69
N VAL A 270 14.80 -5.82 -20.99
CA VAL A 270 14.55 -7.15 -21.55
C VAL A 270 13.55 -7.05 -22.71
N GLU A 271 12.46 -6.29 -22.54
CA GLU A 271 11.43 -6.06 -23.56
C GLU A 271 12.00 -5.43 -24.83
N ASN A 272 12.72 -4.31 -24.69
CA ASN A 272 13.30 -3.58 -25.81
C ASN A 272 14.29 -4.43 -26.60
N GLU A 273 15.08 -5.25 -25.92
CA GLU A 273 15.99 -6.19 -26.56
C GLU A 273 15.23 -7.24 -27.38
N VAL A 274 14.12 -7.77 -26.87
CA VAL A 274 13.28 -8.71 -27.62
C VAL A 274 12.68 -8.05 -28.87
N ILE A 275 12.21 -6.80 -28.75
CA ILE A 275 11.70 -6.04 -29.89
C ILE A 275 12.82 -5.84 -30.93
N SER A 276 14.02 -5.46 -30.49
CA SER A 276 15.17 -5.33 -31.38
C SER A 276 15.57 -6.65 -32.08
N GLN A 277 15.49 -7.78 -31.37
CA GLN A 277 15.71 -9.11 -31.95
C GLN A 277 14.63 -9.46 -32.98
N ILE A 278 13.38 -9.03 -32.77
CA ILE A 278 12.29 -9.20 -33.75
C ILE A 278 12.55 -8.34 -34.98
N ASP A 279 12.93 -7.07 -34.81
CA ASP A 279 13.20 -6.16 -35.93
C ASP A 279 14.37 -6.65 -36.81
N THR A 280 15.47 -7.08 -36.18
CA THR A 280 16.62 -7.65 -36.90
C THR A 280 16.25 -8.95 -37.63
N SER A 281 15.40 -9.78 -37.04
CA SER A 281 14.88 -11.00 -37.69
C SER A 281 13.97 -10.66 -38.85
N ALA A 282 13.15 -9.61 -38.74
CA ALA A 282 12.30 -9.14 -39.83
C ALA A 282 13.11 -8.63 -41.03
N VAL A 283 14.22 -7.93 -40.77
CA VAL A 283 15.16 -7.50 -41.83
C VAL A 283 15.79 -8.72 -42.50
N ARG A 284 16.32 -9.68 -41.73
CA ARG A 284 16.88 -10.92 -42.29
C ARG A 284 15.86 -11.70 -43.12
N ALA A 285 14.60 -11.77 -42.69
CA ALA A 285 13.54 -12.42 -43.47
C ALA A 285 13.41 -11.81 -44.87
N LYS A 286 13.45 -10.47 -44.97
CA LYS A 286 13.41 -9.76 -46.25
C LYS A 286 14.63 -10.07 -47.11
N GLU A 287 15.81 -10.12 -46.52
CA GLU A 287 17.05 -10.45 -47.22
C GLU A 287 17.04 -11.88 -47.78
N VAL A 288 16.59 -12.86 -46.98
CA VAL A 288 16.47 -14.26 -47.40
C VAL A 288 15.50 -14.40 -48.58
N VAL A 289 14.35 -13.72 -48.53
CA VAL A 289 13.38 -13.70 -49.63
C VAL A 289 13.98 -13.09 -50.88
N ASN A 290 14.64 -11.93 -50.76
CA ASN A 290 15.23 -11.25 -51.91
C ASN A 290 16.36 -12.07 -52.55
N SER A 291 17.20 -12.71 -51.72
CA SER A 291 18.24 -13.62 -52.19
C SER A 291 17.63 -14.83 -52.91
N GLY A 292 16.56 -15.40 -52.36
CA GLY A 292 15.83 -16.50 -52.98
C GLY A 292 15.23 -16.14 -54.34
N ILE A 293 14.57 -14.98 -54.45
CA ILE A 293 14.06 -14.45 -55.72
C ILE A 293 15.20 -14.29 -56.72
N THR A 294 16.32 -13.69 -56.32
CA THR A 294 17.49 -13.50 -57.20
C THR A 294 18.05 -14.83 -57.72
N ARG A 295 18.14 -15.85 -56.86
CA ARG A 295 18.58 -17.20 -57.26
C ARG A 295 17.60 -17.88 -58.22
N ILE A 296 16.29 -17.74 -57.99
CA ILE A 296 15.26 -18.26 -58.91
C ILE A 296 15.36 -17.55 -60.27
N THR A 297 15.51 -16.23 -60.28
CA THR A 297 15.70 -15.45 -61.50
C THR A 297 16.95 -15.87 -62.26
N LEU A 298 18.07 -16.11 -61.58
CA LEU A 298 19.30 -16.62 -62.20
C LEU A 298 19.05 -17.97 -62.90
N VAL A 299 18.34 -18.90 -62.24
CA VAL A 299 18.01 -20.21 -62.81
C VAL A 299 17.02 -20.12 -63.98
N MET A 300 16.17 -19.09 -64.02
CA MET A 300 15.24 -18.87 -65.15
C MET A 300 15.90 -18.21 -66.35
N VAL A 301 16.95 -17.40 -66.15
CA VAL A 301 17.66 -16.69 -67.21
C VAL A 301 18.71 -17.57 -67.90
N VAL A 302 19.32 -18.50 -67.15
CA VAL A 302 20.29 -19.51 -67.64
C VAL A 302 19.57 -20.67 -68.32
#